data_AF-A0A318XK09-F1
#
_entry.id   AF-A0A318XK09-F1
#
_cell.length_a   1.000
_cell.length_b   1.000
_cell.length_c   1.000
_cell.angle_alpha   90.00
_cell.angle_beta   90.00
_cell.angle_gamma   90.00
#
_symmetry.space_group_name_H-M   'P 1'
#
loop_
_entity.id
_entity.type
_entity.pdbx_description
1 polymer ?
#
loop_
_entity_poly.entity_id
_entity_poly.type
_entity_poly.pdbx_seq_one_letter_code
_entity_poly.pdbx_strand_id
1 'polypeptide(L)'
;MGLTNQTTGTGVPANKLSLERVYPDDKVIALAGNPNVGKSTVFNSLTGLNQHTGNWPGKTVANAYGKYRHKDKNFIMVDIPGTYSLMSNSSEEEIARDFVCFGAPDATVVVADATCLERNLNLILQTLEITDRVVVCINLIDEAERKKISIDCGKLSASLGVPVIATNARSNKGLAELMEAVYEVASRQISVSPLQIAYDSVIEEAIGIIQPKIKELAGDKINSRWAALKLIDGDESLLKALDRYLGYNLTDNLELRELVIKAGIHINEQGIKTDLLRDKVVSRLVETAEEISKNAIAYKNMTCNSTDRKIDRILTSKIFGIPIMLGMLAVIFWLTVAGANYPSRLLSDLFFSIEARLTDLFVQAGTPVWLHGILILGVYRTLAWVVSVMLPPMAIFFPLFTLLEDLGYLPRVAFNMDNFFKKACAHGKQALSMCMVKLIL
;
A
#
# COMPACT_ATOMS: atom_id res chain seq x y z
N MET A 1 -31.92 9.55 -12.60
CA MET A 1 -31.96 10.73 -11.71
C MET A 1 -30.53 11.06 -11.36
N GLY A 2 -29.92 11.92 -12.18
CA GLY A 2 -28.51 12.29 -12.06
C GLY A 2 -28.33 13.34 -10.98
N LEU A 3 -27.33 13.14 -10.13
CA LEU A 3 -26.89 14.13 -9.16
C LEU A 3 -26.19 15.27 -9.93
N THR A 4 -26.82 16.44 -9.93
CA THR A 4 -26.32 17.66 -10.57
C THR A 4 -25.33 18.40 -9.66
N ASN A 5 -24.39 19.09 -10.30
CA ASN A 5 -23.32 19.96 -9.77
C ASN A 5 -23.76 21.11 -8.84
N GLN A 6 -25.01 21.12 -8.34
CA GLN A 6 -25.56 22.18 -7.47
C GLN A 6 -25.70 21.75 -6.01
N THR A 7 -25.43 20.50 -5.65
CA THR A 7 -25.47 20.03 -4.25
C THR A 7 -24.16 20.20 -3.49
N THR A 8 -23.06 20.56 -4.18
CA THR A 8 -21.82 20.98 -3.53
C THR A 8 -21.85 22.48 -3.30
N GLY A 9 -22.39 22.88 -2.14
CA GLY A 9 -22.35 24.26 -1.66
C GLY A 9 -20.91 24.81 -1.74
N THR A 10 -20.79 25.91 -2.48
CA THR A 10 -19.61 26.76 -2.65
C THR A 10 -19.28 27.53 -1.37
N GLY A 11 -18.97 26.81 -0.30
CA GLY A 11 -18.66 27.39 1.00
C GLY A 11 -18.11 26.43 2.05
N VAL A 12 -17.71 25.20 1.67
CA VAL A 12 -16.97 24.31 2.59
C VAL A 12 -15.49 24.67 2.45
N PRO A 13 -14.83 25.18 3.50
CA PRO A 13 -13.39 25.39 3.43
C PRO A 13 -12.75 24.04 3.09
N ALA A 14 -11.79 24.05 2.17
CA ALA A 14 -10.93 22.92 1.79
C ALA A 14 -10.00 22.52 2.95
N ASN A 15 -10.56 22.36 4.14
CA ASN A 15 -9.86 21.99 5.33
C ASN A 15 -9.56 20.50 5.24
N LYS A 16 -8.25 20.23 5.19
CA LYS A 16 -7.53 19.37 6.13
C LYS A 16 -8.41 18.26 6.70
N LEU A 17 -7.92 17.01 6.56
CA LEU A 17 -8.18 15.95 7.54
C LEU A 17 -8.42 16.61 8.89
N SER A 18 -9.67 16.59 9.37
CA SER A 18 -10.09 17.28 10.59
C SER A 18 -9.55 16.48 11.76
N LEU A 19 -8.21 16.45 11.86
CA LEU A 19 -7.47 15.98 13.00
C LEU A 19 -7.81 17.00 14.08
N GLU A 20 -8.83 16.68 14.88
CA GLU A 20 -9.13 17.42 16.09
C GLU A 20 -7.93 17.27 17.02
N ARG A 21 -6.97 18.19 16.90
CA ARG A 21 -5.98 18.44 17.94
C ARG A 21 -6.79 18.92 19.14
N VAL A 22 -6.91 18.05 20.14
CA VAL A 22 -7.64 18.36 21.37
C VAL A 22 -6.82 19.36 22.18
N TYR A 23 -5.50 19.28 22.08
CA TYR A 23 -4.57 20.22 22.70
C TYR A 23 -3.60 20.81 21.67
N PRO A 24 -3.15 22.07 21.86
CA PRO A 24 -2.15 22.71 20.99
C PRO A 24 -0.85 21.92 20.87
N ASP A 25 -0.49 21.16 21.91
CA ASP A 25 0.73 20.36 22.00
C ASP A 25 0.59 18.95 21.40
N ASP A 26 -0.58 18.57 20.89
CA ASP A 26 -0.79 17.27 20.25
C ASP A 26 0.12 17.14 19.02
N LYS A 27 0.89 16.05 18.98
CA LYS A 27 1.86 15.75 17.93
C LYS A 27 1.26 14.84 16.87
N VAL A 28 1.34 15.23 15.60
CA VAL A 28 0.80 14.42 14.50
C VAL A 28 1.89 13.51 13.96
N ILE A 29 1.67 12.20 14.01
CA ILE A 29 2.62 11.19 13.54
C ILE A 29 2.04 10.47 12.33
N ALA A 30 2.79 10.48 11.23
CA ALA A 30 2.41 9.81 10.00
C ALA A 30 2.96 8.38 9.99
N LEU A 31 2.12 7.36 9.77
CA LEU A 31 2.56 5.99 9.55
C LEU A 31 2.55 5.68 8.06
N ALA A 32 3.74 5.63 7.46
CA ALA A 32 3.97 5.23 6.09
C ALA A 32 4.53 3.80 6.04
N GLY A 33 4.45 3.15 4.89
CA GLY A 33 5.02 1.82 4.69
C GLY A 33 4.47 1.14 3.45
N ASN A 34 5.19 0.14 2.95
CA ASN A 34 4.70 -0.67 1.84
C ASN A 34 3.43 -1.46 2.26
N PRO A 35 2.59 -1.89 1.31
CA PRO A 35 1.55 -2.87 1.60
C PRO A 35 2.14 -4.12 2.28
N ASN A 36 1.39 -4.68 3.24
CA ASN A 36 1.71 -5.94 3.93
C ASN A 36 2.97 -5.96 4.82
N VAL A 37 3.53 -4.80 5.20
CA VAL A 37 4.68 -4.71 6.14
C VAL A 37 4.29 -4.78 7.62
N GLY A 38 3.00 -5.00 7.90
CA GLY A 38 2.45 -4.95 9.25
C GLY A 38 2.23 -3.54 9.80
N LYS A 39 2.13 -2.51 8.93
CA LYS A 39 1.78 -1.13 9.30
C LYS A 39 0.50 -1.05 10.13
N SER A 40 -0.58 -1.70 9.69
CA SER A 40 -1.84 -1.75 10.45
C SER A 40 -1.68 -2.51 11.77
N THR A 41 -0.80 -3.51 11.84
CA THR A 41 -0.48 -4.21 13.10
C THR A 41 0.22 -3.28 14.08
N VAL A 42 1.21 -2.49 13.63
CA VAL A 42 1.88 -1.46 14.43
C VAL A 42 0.85 -0.42 14.89
N PHE A 43 0.03 0.10 13.97
CA PHE A 43 -1.01 1.08 14.27
C PHE A 43 -2.00 0.57 15.32
N ASN A 44 -2.51 -0.65 15.16
CA ASN A 44 -3.45 -1.27 16.10
C ASN A 44 -2.83 -1.53 17.47
N SER A 45 -1.57 -1.98 17.50
CA SER A 45 -0.86 -2.27 18.74
C SER A 45 -0.59 -1.00 19.55
N LEU A 46 -0.36 0.14 18.88
CA LEU A 46 -0.14 1.43 19.53
C LEU A 46 -1.46 2.10 19.95
N THR A 47 -2.47 2.13 19.08
CA THR A 47 -3.70 2.91 19.32
C THR A 47 -4.80 2.13 20.06
N GLY A 48 -4.72 0.79 20.09
CA GLY A 48 -5.73 -0.05 20.72
C GLY A 48 -7.13 0.20 20.16
N LEU A 49 -8.11 0.43 21.04
CA LEU A 49 -9.50 0.72 20.67
C LEU A 49 -9.76 2.20 20.32
N ASN A 50 -8.76 3.09 20.48
CA ASN A 50 -8.93 4.54 20.30
C ASN A 50 -8.69 4.97 18.85
N GLN A 51 -9.41 4.34 17.93
CA GLN A 51 -9.27 4.57 16.48
C GLN A 51 -10.55 5.15 15.90
N HIS A 52 -10.38 6.03 14.93
CA HIS A 52 -11.44 6.53 14.09
C HIS A 52 -11.11 6.21 12.63
N THR A 53 -12.08 5.63 11.93
CA THR A 53 -11.98 5.32 10.50
C THR A 53 -12.92 6.21 9.71
N GLY A 54 -12.46 6.72 8.57
CA GLY A 54 -13.25 7.51 7.64
C GLY A 54 -12.72 7.39 6.22
N ASN A 55 -12.92 8.41 5.40
CA ASN A 55 -12.34 8.52 4.06
C ASN A 55 -11.48 9.78 3.95
N TRP A 56 -10.43 9.71 3.13
CA TRP A 56 -9.62 10.88 2.80
C TRP A 56 -10.47 11.94 2.07
N PRO A 57 -10.32 13.24 2.37
CA PRO A 57 -11.14 14.30 1.78
C PRO A 57 -11.14 14.25 0.24
N GLY A 58 -12.33 14.11 -0.36
CA GLY A 58 -12.51 14.07 -1.81
C GLY A 58 -12.01 12.78 -2.49
N LYS A 59 -11.72 11.71 -1.75
CA LYS A 59 -11.25 10.43 -2.30
C LYS A 59 -12.04 9.26 -1.66
N THR A 60 -12.10 8.13 -2.37
CA THR A 60 -12.74 6.88 -1.90
C THR A 60 -11.80 5.99 -1.08
N VAL A 61 -10.62 6.50 -0.73
CA VAL A 61 -9.61 5.75 0.03
C VAL A 61 -9.91 5.93 1.52
N ALA A 62 -9.96 4.82 2.25
CA ALA A 62 -10.16 4.84 3.69
C ALA A 62 -8.99 5.54 4.41
N ASN A 63 -9.29 6.31 5.46
CA ASN A 63 -8.30 6.81 6.41
C ASN A 63 -8.57 6.21 7.79
N ALA A 64 -7.51 6.02 8.56
CA ALA A 64 -7.61 5.68 9.97
C ALA A 64 -6.67 6.60 10.75
N TYR A 65 -7.14 7.13 11.87
CA TYR A 65 -6.30 7.83 12.82
C TYR A 65 -6.64 7.38 14.23
N GLY A 66 -5.67 7.41 15.12
CA GLY A 66 -5.86 6.98 16.51
C GLY A 66 -5.01 7.80 17.45
N LYS A 67 -5.44 7.84 18.71
CA LYS A 67 -4.75 8.59 19.76
C LYS A 67 -3.87 7.65 20.58
N TYR A 68 -2.64 8.07 20.81
CA TYR A 68 -1.68 7.38 21.67
C TYR A 68 -1.04 8.38 22.63
N ARG A 69 -0.85 8.03 23.89
CA ARG A 69 -0.19 8.90 24.87
C ARG A 69 1.15 8.28 25.25
N HIS A 70 2.23 9.04 25.08
CA HIS A 70 3.57 8.64 25.49
C HIS A 70 4.20 9.77 26.28
N LYS A 71 4.61 9.47 27.51
CA LYS A 71 5.09 10.46 28.50
C LYS A 71 4.08 11.61 28.70
N ASP A 72 4.55 12.83 28.53
CA ASP A 72 3.84 14.09 28.72
C ASP A 72 3.10 14.58 27.45
N LYS A 73 3.19 13.85 26.33
CA LYS A 73 2.60 14.27 25.04
C LYS A 73 1.54 13.30 24.54
N ASN A 74 0.55 13.87 23.85
CA ASN A 74 -0.40 13.09 23.06
C ASN A 74 0.06 13.05 21.61
N PHE A 75 -0.03 11.87 21.03
CA PHE A 75 0.29 11.57 19.66
C PHE A 75 -1.00 11.21 18.91
N ILE A 76 -1.22 11.89 17.79
CA ILE A 76 -2.27 11.57 16.84
C ILE A 76 -1.61 10.81 15.71
N MET A 77 -1.78 9.49 15.74
CA MET A 77 -1.25 8.56 14.76
C MET A 77 -2.17 8.56 13.55
N VAL A 78 -1.64 8.82 12.36
CA VAL A 78 -2.40 8.81 11.11
C VAL A 78 -1.86 7.69 10.22
N ASP A 79 -2.73 6.73 9.90
CA ASP A 79 -2.39 5.63 9.02
C ASP A 79 -2.48 6.08 7.56
N ILE A 80 -1.34 6.18 6.89
CA ILE A 80 -1.28 6.52 5.47
C ILE A 80 -1.55 5.25 4.66
N PRO A 81 -2.26 5.32 3.51
CA PRO A 81 -2.38 4.19 2.59
C PRO A 81 -1.02 3.56 2.29
N GLY A 82 -0.97 2.22 2.21
CA GLY A 82 0.28 1.52 1.95
C GLY A 82 0.75 1.74 0.51
N THR A 83 1.98 2.23 0.33
CA THR A 83 2.49 2.63 -0.99
C THR A 83 3.89 2.08 -1.22
N TYR A 84 4.25 1.83 -2.49
CA TYR A 84 5.61 1.39 -2.83
C TYR A 84 6.52 2.56 -3.23
N SER A 85 5.93 3.72 -3.54
CA SER A 85 6.61 4.90 -4.04
C SER A 85 5.76 6.14 -3.74
N LEU A 86 6.42 7.29 -3.61
CA LEU A 86 5.85 8.63 -3.50
C LEU A 86 5.95 9.39 -4.85
N MET A 87 6.24 8.67 -5.94
CA MET A 87 6.26 9.18 -7.33
C MET A 87 4.85 9.20 -7.99
N SER A 88 3.77 9.03 -7.20
CA SER A 88 2.35 9.25 -7.56
C SER A 88 1.87 8.67 -8.91
N ASN A 89 1.71 7.34 -8.97
CA ASN A 89 1.04 6.65 -10.07
C ASN A 89 -0.40 6.21 -9.73
N SER A 90 -0.85 6.44 -8.50
CA SER A 90 -2.18 6.06 -8.03
C SER A 90 -2.72 7.06 -7.01
N SER A 91 -4.04 7.02 -6.77
CA SER A 91 -4.69 7.86 -5.76
C SER A 91 -4.16 7.63 -4.35
N GLU A 92 -3.78 6.39 -4.01
CA GLU A 92 -3.17 6.04 -2.72
C GLU A 92 -1.78 6.66 -2.57
N GLU A 93 -0.96 6.60 -3.63
CA GLU A 93 0.38 7.20 -3.67
C GLU A 93 0.32 8.74 -3.63
N GLU A 94 -0.64 9.35 -4.33
CA GLU A 94 -0.92 10.80 -4.23
C GLU A 94 -1.24 11.20 -2.79
N ILE A 95 -2.16 10.47 -2.13
CA ILE A 95 -2.56 10.75 -0.75
C ILE A 95 -1.37 10.63 0.20
N ALA A 96 -0.54 9.59 0.04
CA ALA A 96 0.63 9.38 0.86
C ALA A 96 1.65 10.50 0.69
N ARG A 97 1.98 10.85 -0.55
CA ARG A 97 2.89 11.95 -0.88
C ARG A 97 2.38 13.27 -0.32
N ASP A 98 1.11 13.59 -0.55
CA ASP A 98 0.50 14.85 -0.14
C ASP A 98 0.45 14.95 1.40
N PHE A 99 0.19 13.87 2.12
CA PHE A 99 0.20 13.90 3.58
C PHE A 99 1.61 14.05 4.16
N VAL A 100 2.61 13.33 3.63
CA VAL A 100 4.01 13.45 4.08
C VAL A 100 4.57 14.84 3.79
N CYS A 101 4.21 15.44 2.64
CA CYS A 101 4.71 16.75 2.23
C CYS A 101 3.93 17.91 2.86
N PHE A 102 2.60 17.88 2.81
CA PHE A 102 1.73 19.03 3.14
C PHE A 102 0.95 18.85 4.46
N GLY A 103 0.88 17.62 4.98
CA GLY A 103 0.29 17.35 6.29
C GLY A 103 1.12 17.88 7.45
N ALA A 104 2.38 18.26 7.19
CA ALA A 104 3.36 18.77 8.16
C ALA A 104 3.42 17.91 9.45
N PRO A 105 3.65 16.59 9.34
CA PRO A 105 3.74 15.73 10.52
C PRO A 105 4.92 16.14 11.42
N ASP A 106 4.74 15.95 12.73
CA ASP A 106 5.81 16.14 13.71
C ASP A 106 6.85 15.01 13.63
N ALA A 107 6.45 13.79 13.23
CA ALA A 107 7.36 12.77 12.75
C ALA A 107 6.66 11.79 11.78
N THR A 108 7.42 11.15 10.92
CA THR A 108 6.97 10.13 9.97
C THR A 108 7.62 8.81 10.31
N VAL A 109 6.83 7.83 10.75
CA VAL A 109 7.27 6.46 10.97
C VAL A 109 7.12 5.69 9.67
N VAL A 110 8.24 5.24 9.11
CA VAL A 110 8.24 4.37 7.92
C VAL A 110 8.40 2.93 8.37
N VAL A 111 7.31 2.16 8.27
CA VAL A 111 7.29 0.73 8.61
C VAL A 111 7.82 -0.08 7.43
N ALA A 112 8.83 -0.90 7.69
CA ALA A 112 9.48 -1.76 6.72
C ALA A 112 9.48 -3.21 7.20
N ASP A 113 9.31 -4.15 6.27
CA ASP A 113 9.42 -5.58 6.56
C ASP A 113 10.89 -6.02 6.61
N ALA A 114 11.30 -6.58 7.75
CA ALA A 114 12.62 -7.15 7.98
C ALA A 114 13.01 -8.24 6.94
N THR A 115 12.04 -8.99 6.41
CA THR A 115 12.30 -10.10 5.48
C THR A 115 12.59 -9.65 4.05
N CYS A 116 12.19 -8.42 3.68
CA CYS A 116 12.38 -7.86 2.35
C CYS A 116 12.83 -6.39 2.39
N LEU A 117 13.77 -6.08 3.29
CA LEU A 117 14.15 -4.70 3.62
C LEU A 117 14.66 -3.89 2.40
N GLU A 118 15.43 -4.50 1.49
CA GLU A 118 15.92 -3.85 0.25
C GLU A 118 14.81 -3.17 -0.55
N ARG A 119 13.66 -3.86 -0.72
CA ARG A 119 12.50 -3.31 -1.43
C ARG A 119 11.82 -2.18 -0.67
N ASN A 120 11.85 -2.24 0.67
CA ASN A 120 11.24 -1.24 1.54
C ASN A 120 12.11 0.03 1.66
N LEU A 121 13.44 -0.10 1.49
CA LEU A 121 14.37 1.02 1.52
C LEU A 121 14.04 2.07 0.46
N ASN A 122 13.45 1.70 -0.67
CA ASN A 122 13.04 2.68 -1.68
C ASN A 122 12.05 3.72 -1.11
N LEU A 123 11.01 3.28 -0.39
CA LEU A 123 10.06 4.21 0.24
C LEU A 123 10.73 5.02 1.36
N ILE A 124 11.63 4.41 2.14
CA ILE A 124 12.39 5.09 3.20
C ILE A 124 13.21 6.23 2.59
N LEU A 125 14.01 5.95 1.56
CA LEU A 125 14.86 6.92 0.88
C LEU A 125 14.04 8.09 0.32
N GLN A 126 12.92 7.81 -0.36
CA GLN A 126 12.04 8.87 -0.87
C GLN A 126 11.41 9.69 0.25
N THR A 127 11.11 9.10 1.40
CA THR A 127 10.58 9.82 2.56
C THR A 127 11.65 10.75 3.16
N LEU A 128 12.91 10.30 3.22
CA LEU A 128 14.06 11.10 3.68
C LEU A 128 14.33 12.31 2.79
N GLU A 129 14.02 12.24 1.50
CA GLU A 129 14.10 13.39 0.60
C GLU A 129 13.03 14.45 0.90
N ILE A 130 11.86 14.05 1.41
CA ILE A 130 10.74 14.96 1.68
C ILE A 130 10.89 15.62 3.06
N THR A 131 11.24 14.86 4.08
CA THR A 131 11.28 15.33 5.47
C THR A 131 12.46 14.77 6.24
N ASP A 132 12.99 15.58 7.15
CA ASP A 132 14.02 15.19 8.09
C ASP A 132 13.49 14.45 9.31
N ARG A 133 12.18 14.49 9.57
CA ARG A 133 11.57 13.93 10.78
C ARG A 133 11.16 12.47 10.60
N VAL A 134 12.08 11.61 10.19
CA VAL A 134 11.80 10.20 9.89
C VAL A 134 12.28 9.29 11.02
N VAL A 135 11.48 8.28 11.35
CA VAL A 135 11.88 7.13 12.17
C VAL A 135 11.58 5.86 11.39
N VAL A 136 12.56 4.97 11.26
CA VAL A 136 12.38 3.71 10.54
C VAL A 136 12.02 2.60 11.51
N CYS A 137 10.90 1.93 11.26
CA CYS A 137 10.40 0.81 12.04
C CYS A 137 10.60 -0.48 11.25
N ILE A 138 11.60 -1.29 11.60
CA ILE A 138 11.85 -2.60 10.98
C ILE A 138 11.00 -3.64 11.69
N ASN A 139 9.85 -3.95 11.12
CA ASN A 139 8.88 -4.88 11.68
C ASN A 139 9.11 -6.31 11.18
N LEU A 140 8.45 -7.30 11.81
CA LEU A 140 8.54 -8.73 11.48
C LEU A 140 9.95 -9.33 11.74
N ILE A 141 10.63 -8.85 12.79
CA ILE A 141 11.99 -9.32 13.14
C ILE A 141 12.03 -10.82 13.49
N ASP A 142 10.93 -11.37 14.03
CA ASP A 142 10.76 -12.79 14.32
C ASP A 142 10.75 -13.65 13.04
N GLU A 143 10.10 -13.17 11.99
CA GLU A 143 10.09 -13.86 10.70
C GLU A 143 11.45 -13.76 10.01
N ALA A 144 12.16 -12.63 10.17
CA ALA A 144 13.54 -12.50 9.68
C ALA A 144 14.49 -13.47 10.38
N GLU A 145 14.39 -13.62 11.70
CA GLU A 145 15.16 -14.61 12.47
C GLU A 145 14.88 -16.05 12.01
N ARG A 146 13.60 -16.40 11.81
CA ARG A 146 13.21 -17.71 11.24
C ARG A 146 13.81 -17.96 9.87
N LYS A 147 13.86 -16.93 9.02
CA LYS A 147 14.49 -16.96 7.70
C LYS A 147 16.02 -16.83 7.74
N LYS A 148 16.62 -16.75 8.94
CA LYS A 148 18.07 -16.60 9.17
C LYS A 148 18.65 -15.34 8.53
N ILE A 149 17.88 -14.27 8.53
CA ILE A 149 18.26 -12.93 8.11
C ILE A 149 18.70 -12.16 9.36
N SER A 150 19.92 -11.64 9.35
CA SER A 150 20.45 -10.79 10.42
C SER A 150 20.48 -9.35 9.93
N ILE A 151 19.89 -8.43 10.70
CA ILE A 151 19.80 -7.01 10.35
C ILE A 151 20.53 -6.19 11.40
N ASP A 152 21.49 -5.40 10.97
CA ASP A 152 22.22 -4.47 11.83
C ASP A 152 21.54 -3.10 11.82
N CYS A 153 20.67 -2.86 12.81
CA CYS A 153 19.94 -1.59 12.93
C CYS A 153 20.87 -0.40 13.20
N GLY A 154 22.01 -0.62 13.86
CA GLY A 154 23.00 0.43 14.12
C GLY A 154 23.66 0.91 12.83
N LYS A 155 24.07 -0.01 11.95
CA LYS A 155 24.58 0.34 10.62
C LYS A 155 23.53 1.01 9.76
N LEU A 156 22.30 0.51 9.75
CA LEU A 156 21.21 1.17 9.01
C LEU A 156 20.96 2.58 9.49
N SER A 157 20.94 2.79 10.81
CA SER A 157 20.76 4.11 11.39
C SER A 157 21.89 5.07 11.01
N ALA A 158 23.14 4.59 11.04
CA ALA A 158 24.29 5.37 10.60
C ALA A 158 24.26 5.69 9.09
N SER A 159 23.86 4.74 8.24
CA SER A 159 23.77 4.94 6.79
C SER A 159 22.61 5.84 6.37
N LEU A 160 21.46 5.74 7.04
CA LEU A 160 20.27 6.54 6.73
C LEU A 160 20.26 7.91 7.43
N GLY A 161 21.05 8.08 8.50
CA GLY A 161 21.12 9.31 9.28
C GLY A 161 19.90 9.57 10.17
N VAL A 162 19.08 8.54 10.41
CA VAL A 162 17.83 8.59 11.20
C VAL A 162 17.71 7.39 12.14
N PRO A 163 16.91 7.47 13.21
CA PRO A 163 16.70 6.33 14.12
C PRO A 163 16.06 5.14 13.41
N VAL A 164 16.61 3.94 13.64
CA VAL A 164 16.11 2.67 13.10
C VAL A 164 15.85 1.72 14.26
N ILE A 165 14.58 1.34 14.45
CA ILE A 165 14.14 0.51 15.56
C ILE A 165 13.56 -0.81 15.02
N ALA A 166 14.04 -1.93 15.56
CA ALA A 166 13.50 -3.25 15.27
C ALA A 166 12.28 -3.54 16.14
N THR A 167 11.21 -4.04 15.53
CA THR A 167 9.95 -4.31 16.23
C THR A 167 9.37 -5.67 15.85
N ASN A 168 8.61 -6.23 16.78
CA ASN A 168 7.61 -7.24 16.48
C ASN A 168 6.28 -6.74 17.05
N ALA A 169 5.48 -6.12 16.18
CA ALA A 169 4.21 -5.54 16.57
C ALA A 169 3.25 -6.57 17.19
N ARG A 170 3.22 -7.81 16.67
CA ARG A 170 2.33 -8.86 17.17
C ARG A 170 2.61 -9.24 18.62
N SER A 171 3.87 -9.17 19.05
CA SER A 171 4.29 -9.48 20.42
C SER A 171 4.58 -8.23 21.26
N ASN A 172 4.21 -7.03 20.78
CA ASN A 172 4.49 -5.73 21.41
C ASN A 172 5.98 -5.47 21.73
N LYS A 173 6.91 -6.17 21.06
CA LYS A 173 8.35 -5.98 21.27
C LYS A 173 8.86 -4.81 20.43
N GLY A 174 9.68 -3.94 21.04
CA GLY A 174 10.29 -2.77 20.37
C GLY A 174 9.34 -1.58 20.15
N LEU A 175 8.04 -1.71 20.43
CA LEU A 175 7.09 -0.60 20.24
C LEU A 175 7.32 0.56 21.20
N ALA A 176 7.75 0.29 22.43
CA ALA A 176 8.09 1.33 23.40
C ALA A 176 9.35 2.12 22.96
N GLU A 177 10.37 1.42 22.45
CA GLU A 177 11.59 2.01 21.90
C GLU A 177 11.29 2.82 20.63
N LEU A 178 10.39 2.32 19.78
CA LEU A 178 9.91 3.04 18.60
C LEU A 178 9.26 4.37 18.99
N MET A 179 8.36 4.34 19.97
CA MET A 179 7.66 5.55 20.42
C MET A 179 8.59 6.52 21.16
N GLU A 180 9.64 6.03 21.79
CA GLU A 180 10.69 6.86 22.36
C GLU A 180 11.46 7.61 21.27
N ALA A 181 11.91 6.93 20.23
CA ALA A 181 12.56 7.57 19.08
C ALA A 181 11.63 8.57 18.37
N VAL A 182 10.34 8.24 18.24
CA VAL A 182 9.32 9.16 17.71
C VAL A 182 9.17 10.39 18.60
N TYR A 183 9.14 10.23 19.91
CA TYR A 183 9.07 11.35 20.86
C TYR A 183 10.27 12.28 20.71
N GLU A 184 11.48 11.73 20.61
CA GLU A 184 12.73 12.49 20.48
C GLU A 184 12.78 13.28 19.16
N VAL A 185 12.40 12.65 18.05
CA VAL A 185 12.34 13.29 16.73
C VAL A 185 11.23 14.35 16.68
N ALA A 186 10.02 14.03 17.13
CA ALA A 186 8.89 14.97 17.15
C ALA A 186 9.10 16.16 18.09
N SER A 187 9.93 15.98 19.13
CA SER A 187 10.31 17.03 20.08
C SER A 187 11.58 17.78 19.69
N ARG A 188 12.23 17.41 18.57
CA ARG A 188 13.52 17.97 18.12
C ARG A 188 14.63 17.86 19.18
N GLN A 189 14.63 16.80 19.97
CA GLN A 189 15.68 16.54 20.96
C GLN A 189 16.93 15.96 20.31
N ILE A 190 16.80 15.31 19.15
CA ILE A 190 17.90 14.76 18.37
C ILE A 190 18.07 15.56 17.09
N SER A 191 19.32 15.92 16.78
CA SER A 191 19.71 16.43 15.47
C SER A 191 19.86 15.26 14.52
N VAL A 192 18.86 15.03 13.69
CA VAL A 192 18.90 14.06 12.60
C VAL A 192 19.52 14.71 11.36
N SER A 193 20.35 13.95 10.64
CA SER A 193 20.94 14.38 9.37
C SER A 193 20.65 13.30 8.32
N PRO A 194 19.43 13.30 7.76
CA PRO A 194 19.01 12.31 6.77
C PRO A 194 20.00 12.19 5.62
N LEU A 195 20.16 10.96 5.12
CA LEU A 195 20.90 10.70 3.90
C LEU A 195 20.32 11.51 2.74
N GLN A 196 21.16 12.34 2.12
CA GLN A 196 20.83 13.02 0.88
C GLN A 196 21.35 12.21 -0.30
N ILE A 197 20.45 11.85 -1.21
CA ILE A 197 20.80 11.10 -2.40
C ILE A 197 21.53 12.04 -3.36
N ALA A 198 22.73 11.63 -3.76
CA ALA A 198 23.49 12.27 -4.82
C ALA A 198 23.11 11.64 -6.16
N TYR A 199 22.52 12.45 -7.03
CA TYR A 199 22.18 12.11 -8.40
C TYR A 199 23.35 12.42 -9.35
N ASP A 200 23.18 12.07 -10.63
CA ASP A 200 24.12 12.44 -11.69
C ASP A 200 24.37 13.96 -11.69
N SER A 201 25.60 14.38 -12.02
CA SER A 201 26.01 15.80 -12.01
C SER A 201 25.06 16.71 -12.78
N VAL A 202 24.52 16.23 -13.90
CA VAL A 202 23.54 16.95 -14.73
C VAL A 202 22.26 17.26 -13.96
N ILE A 203 21.77 16.32 -13.14
CA ILE A 203 20.56 16.50 -12.32
C ILE A 203 20.86 17.43 -11.14
N GLU A 204 22.03 17.28 -10.51
CA GLU A 204 22.46 18.15 -9.41
C GLU A 204 22.60 19.61 -9.84
N GLU A 205 23.19 19.86 -11.00
CA GLU A 205 23.30 21.20 -11.59
C GLU A 205 21.91 21.78 -11.88
N ALA A 206 21.00 20.99 -12.45
CA ALA A 206 19.62 21.40 -12.72
C ALA A 206 18.86 21.75 -11.42
N ILE A 207 19.01 20.96 -10.36
CA ILE A 207 18.46 21.25 -9.04
C ILE A 207 19.05 22.57 -8.51
N GLY A 208 20.36 22.77 -8.63
CA GLY A 208 21.05 23.98 -8.17
C GLY A 208 20.57 25.27 -8.84
N ILE A 209 20.10 25.20 -10.09
CA ILE A 209 19.52 26.34 -10.82
C ILE A 209 18.19 26.80 -10.20
N ILE A 210 17.35 25.87 -9.75
CA ILE A 210 15.96 26.15 -9.35
C ILE A 210 15.83 26.30 -7.83
N GLN A 211 16.60 25.53 -7.06
CA GLN A 211 16.48 25.45 -5.60
C GLN A 211 16.51 26.81 -4.87
N PRO A 212 17.38 27.79 -5.21
CA PRO A 212 17.41 29.09 -4.53
C PRO A 212 16.09 29.83 -4.64
N LYS A 213 15.44 29.80 -5.81
CA LYS A 213 14.17 30.50 -6.05
C LYS A 213 13.00 29.82 -5.32
N ILE A 214 13.00 28.50 -5.25
CA ILE A 214 12.00 27.77 -4.44
C ILE A 214 12.14 28.12 -2.97
N LYS A 215 13.37 28.21 -2.46
CA LYS A 215 13.61 28.58 -1.06
C LYS A 215 13.14 30.01 -0.76
N GLU A 216 13.31 30.94 -1.70
CA GLU A 216 12.78 32.31 -1.60
C GLU A 216 11.24 32.32 -1.54
N LEU A 217 10.57 31.54 -2.40
CA LEU A 217 9.12 31.55 -2.50
C LEU A 217 8.44 30.77 -1.37
N ALA A 218 8.87 29.52 -1.13
CA ALA A 218 8.18 28.60 -0.23
C ALA A 218 8.76 28.59 1.21
N GLY A 219 9.94 29.18 1.43
CA GLY A 219 10.64 29.15 2.72
C GLY A 219 10.91 27.73 3.22
N ASP A 220 10.83 27.55 4.54
CA ASP A 220 11.04 26.24 5.20
C ASP A 220 9.76 25.38 5.25
N LYS A 221 8.70 25.75 4.50
CA LYS A 221 7.44 24.98 4.49
C LYS A 221 7.55 23.66 3.74
N ILE A 222 8.48 23.57 2.80
CA ILE A 222 8.73 22.39 1.96
C ILE A 222 10.23 22.20 1.78
N ASN A 223 10.65 20.96 1.53
CA ASN A 223 12.04 20.70 1.14
C ASN A 223 12.29 21.28 -0.27
N SER A 224 13.09 22.35 -0.35
CA SER A 224 13.37 23.06 -1.60
C SER A 224 14.07 22.17 -2.65
N ARG A 225 14.91 21.24 -2.20
CA ARG A 225 15.65 20.33 -3.10
C ARG A 225 14.69 19.31 -3.72
N TRP A 226 13.85 18.69 -2.91
CA TRP A 226 12.84 17.75 -3.39
C TRP A 226 11.84 18.44 -4.33
N ALA A 227 11.36 19.63 -3.97
CA ALA A 227 10.49 20.42 -4.83
C ALA A 227 11.16 20.75 -6.18
N ALA A 228 12.44 21.12 -6.19
CA ALA A 228 13.19 21.35 -7.42
C ALA A 228 13.23 20.11 -8.31
N LEU A 229 13.58 18.95 -7.75
CA LEU A 229 13.62 17.67 -8.48
C LEU A 229 12.25 17.36 -9.11
N LYS A 230 11.16 17.59 -8.38
CA LYS A 230 9.81 17.29 -8.87
C LYS A 230 9.28 18.30 -9.89
N LEU A 231 9.69 19.56 -9.81
CA LEU A 231 9.36 20.56 -10.83
C LEU A 231 10.04 20.22 -12.17
N ILE A 232 11.29 19.74 -12.12
CA ILE A 232 12.02 19.27 -13.30
C ILE A 232 11.33 18.05 -13.92
N ASP A 233 10.80 17.16 -13.06
CA ASP A 233 10.09 15.94 -13.47
C ASP A 233 8.70 16.19 -14.11
N GLY A 234 8.18 17.43 -14.01
CA GLY A 234 6.92 17.82 -14.64
C GLY A 234 5.68 17.15 -14.06
N ASP A 235 5.68 16.78 -12.78
CA ASP A 235 4.52 16.17 -12.12
C ASP A 235 3.38 17.19 -11.92
N GLU A 236 2.42 17.23 -12.86
CA GLU A 236 1.26 18.12 -12.79
C GLU A 236 0.40 17.93 -11.53
N SER A 237 0.35 16.70 -11.00
CA SER A 237 -0.45 16.42 -9.80
C SER A 237 0.18 17.07 -8.57
N LEU A 238 1.50 17.06 -8.49
CA LEU A 238 2.24 17.72 -7.43
C LEU A 238 2.18 19.24 -7.56
N LEU A 239 2.31 19.78 -8.77
CA LEU A 239 2.18 21.21 -9.04
C LEU A 239 0.85 21.74 -8.48
N LYS A 240 -0.26 21.09 -8.83
CA LYS A 240 -1.59 21.45 -8.32
C LYS A 240 -1.71 21.29 -6.80
N ALA A 241 -0.97 20.37 -6.19
CA ALA A 241 -0.96 20.18 -4.74
C ALA A 241 -0.13 21.26 -4.03
N LEU A 242 1.04 21.62 -4.60
CA LEU A 242 1.89 22.71 -4.14
C LEU A 242 1.17 24.05 -4.19
N ASP A 243 0.50 24.36 -5.31
CA ASP A 243 -0.24 25.60 -5.49
C ASP A 243 -1.36 25.75 -4.44
N ARG A 244 -2.10 24.65 -4.19
CA ARG A 244 -3.13 24.60 -3.14
C ARG A 244 -2.56 24.76 -1.74
N TYR A 245 -1.39 24.16 -1.46
CA TYR A 245 -0.76 24.23 -0.14
C TYR A 245 -0.17 25.61 0.16
N LEU A 246 0.46 26.24 -0.84
CA LEU A 246 1.08 27.55 -0.69
C LEU A 246 0.06 28.69 -0.74
N GLY A 247 -1.10 28.47 -1.38
CA GLY A 247 -2.16 29.46 -1.53
C GLY A 247 -1.93 30.43 -2.69
N TYR A 248 -0.91 30.18 -3.51
CA TYR A 248 -0.59 30.89 -4.75
C TYR A 248 0.10 29.91 -5.71
N ASN A 249 0.01 30.16 -7.01
CA ASN A 249 0.63 29.28 -7.98
C ASN A 249 2.14 29.57 -8.07
N LEU A 250 2.98 28.56 -7.85
CA LEU A 250 4.43 28.70 -8.04
C LEU A 250 4.77 29.00 -9.50
N THR A 251 4.04 28.37 -10.42
CA THR A 251 4.22 28.47 -11.87
C THR A 251 3.82 29.81 -12.47
N ASP A 252 3.08 30.65 -11.74
CA ASP A 252 2.77 32.02 -12.18
C ASP A 252 3.97 32.96 -12.04
N ASN A 253 4.99 32.56 -11.26
CA ASN A 253 6.24 33.29 -11.18
C ASN A 253 7.06 33.09 -12.46
N LEU A 254 7.17 34.15 -13.28
CA LEU A 254 7.88 34.14 -14.56
C LEU A 254 9.35 33.71 -14.40
N GLU A 255 10.04 34.17 -13.36
CA GLU A 255 11.45 33.83 -13.12
C GLU A 255 11.60 32.32 -12.81
N LEU A 256 10.73 31.76 -11.96
CA LEU A 256 10.78 30.33 -11.66
C LEU A 256 10.52 29.49 -12.92
N ARG A 257 9.55 29.91 -13.75
CA ARG A 257 9.23 29.22 -15.00
C ARG A 257 10.41 29.26 -15.98
N GLU A 258 11.09 30.39 -16.10
CA GLU A 258 12.30 30.51 -16.92
C GLU A 258 13.42 29.60 -16.41
N LEU A 259 13.62 29.52 -15.09
CA LEU A 259 14.63 28.63 -14.49
C LEU A 259 14.31 27.16 -14.70
N VAL A 260 13.04 26.75 -14.59
CA VAL A 260 12.60 25.36 -14.86
C VAL A 260 12.84 25.01 -16.34
N ILE A 261 12.50 25.92 -17.27
CA ILE A 261 12.77 25.72 -18.71
C ILE A 261 14.28 25.61 -18.96
N LYS A 262 15.09 26.49 -18.36
CA LYS A 262 16.55 26.47 -18.49
C LYS A 262 17.15 25.16 -17.97
N ALA A 263 16.68 24.67 -16.82
CA ALA A 263 17.09 23.39 -16.27
C ALA A 263 16.70 22.22 -17.18
N GLY A 264 15.48 22.23 -17.75
CA GLY A 264 15.04 21.24 -18.72
C GLY A 264 15.89 21.24 -20.01
N ILE A 265 16.26 22.41 -20.52
CA ILE A 265 17.15 22.55 -21.68
C ILE A 265 18.55 22.00 -21.35
N HIS A 266 19.12 22.34 -20.19
CA HIS A 266 20.43 21.84 -19.74
C HIS A 266 20.49 20.31 -19.72
N ILE A 267 19.44 19.67 -19.21
CA ILE A 267 19.35 18.21 -19.15
C ILE A 267 19.26 17.59 -20.56
N ASN A 268 18.50 18.22 -21.45
CA ASN A 268 18.31 17.76 -22.82
C ASN A 268 19.58 17.95 -23.69
N GLU A 269 20.33 19.04 -23.48
CA GLU A 269 21.62 19.30 -24.15
C GLU A 269 22.68 18.25 -23.79
N GLN A 270 22.61 17.69 -22.58
CA GLN A 270 23.46 16.59 -22.12
C GLN A 270 22.95 15.20 -22.57
N GLY A 271 21.95 15.17 -23.46
CA GLY A 271 21.43 13.94 -24.08
C GLY A 271 20.46 13.13 -23.22
N ILE A 272 19.97 13.68 -22.11
CA ILE A 272 18.97 13.03 -21.26
C ILE A 272 17.59 13.58 -21.65
N LYS A 273 16.76 12.76 -22.28
CA LYS A 273 15.33 13.13 -22.48
C LYS A 273 14.62 13.16 -21.13
N THR A 274 13.63 14.03 -20.97
CA THR A 274 12.83 14.17 -19.73
C THR A 274 12.23 12.85 -19.25
N ASP A 275 11.77 11.98 -20.15
CA ASP A 275 11.24 10.65 -19.80
C ASP A 275 12.30 9.72 -19.16
N LEU A 276 13.57 9.88 -19.53
CA LEU A 276 14.70 9.11 -18.97
C LEU A 276 15.16 9.65 -17.60
N LEU A 277 14.69 10.83 -17.20
CA LEU A 277 15.07 11.46 -15.94
C LEU A 277 14.48 10.69 -14.75
N ARG A 278 13.19 10.31 -14.84
CA ARG A 278 12.55 9.42 -13.85
C ARG A 278 13.29 8.11 -13.69
N ASP A 279 13.64 7.49 -14.81
CA ASP A 279 14.35 6.21 -14.80
C ASP A 279 15.71 6.33 -14.12
N LYS A 280 16.45 7.42 -14.36
CA LYS A 280 17.73 7.70 -13.67
C LYS A 280 17.56 7.92 -12.17
N VAL A 281 16.57 8.71 -11.77
CA VAL A 281 16.27 8.97 -10.34
C VAL A 281 15.90 7.67 -9.64
N VAL A 282 15.02 6.87 -10.25
CA VAL A 282 14.60 5.57 -9.71
C VAL A 282 15.77 4.59 -9.67
N SER A 283 16.60 4.52 -10.71
CA SER A 283 17.81 3.67 -10.73
C SER A 283 18.72 4.02 -9.56
N ARG A 284 18.98 5.31 -9.35
CA ARG A 284 19.86 5.77 -8.27
C ARG A 284 19.31 5.45 -6.88
N LEU A 285 18.01 5.61 -6.68
CA LEU A 285 17.31 5.20 -5.46
C LEU A 285 17.47 3.70 -5.18
N VAL A 286 17.29 2.86 -6.21
CA VAL A 286 17.42 1.40 -6.11
C VAL A 286 18.86 0.99 -5.83
N GLU A 287 19.83 1.56 -6.52
CA GLU A 287 21.26 1.32 -6.29
C GLU A 287 21.67 1.68 -4.84
N THR A 288 21.23 2.86 -4.37
CA THR A 288 21.49 3.32 -3.00
C THR A 288 20.86 2.37 -1.97
N ALA A 289 19.63 1.92 -2.22
CA ALA A 289 18.96 0.94 -1.35
C ALA A 289 19.71 -0.40 -1.33
N GLU A 290 20.23 -0.86 -2.47
CA GLU A 290 21.03 -2.08 -2.58
C GLU A 290 22.35 -1.97 -1.83
N GLU A 291 23.05 -0.83 -1.95
CA GLU A 291 24.30 -0.55 -1.22
C GLU A 291 24.09 -0.57 0.30
N ILE A 292 23.05 0.12 0.79
CA ILE A 292 22.69 0.15 2.22
C ILE A 292 22.32 -1.26 2.71
N SER A 293 21.49 -1.97 1.95
CA SER A 293 21.06 -3.34 2.23
C SER A 293 22.26 -4.30 2.36
N LYS A 294 23.20 -4.26 1.42
CA LYS A 294 24.41 -5.11 1.43
C LYS A 294 25.28 -4.89 2.66
N ASN A 295 25.39 -3.65 3.14
CA ASN A 295 26.24 -3.30 4.28
C ASN A 295 25.61 -3.66 5.63
N ALA A 296 24.27 -3.69 5.71
CA ALA A 296 23.54 -3.87 6.95
C ALA A 296 22.86 -5.24 7.12
N ILE A 297 22.64 -5.99 6.04
CA ILE A 297 21.91 -7.25 6.06
C ILE A 297 22.86 -8.41 5.77
N ALA A 298 22.89 -9.39 6.68
CA ALA A 298 23.62 -10.64 6.48
C ALA A 298 22.64 -11.82 6.35
N TYR A 299 22.70 -12.51 5.22
CA TYR A 299 21.93 -13.72 4.96
C TYR A 299 22.78 -14.94 5.36
N LYS A 300 22.42 -15.61 6.47
CA LYS A 300 23.18 -16.79 6.94
C LYS A 300 23.00 -18.04 6.04
N ASN A 301 22.04 -18.05 5.12
CA ASN A 301 21.81 -19.14 4.18
C ASN A 301 21.43 -18.62 2.78
N MET A 302 22.37 -18.66 1.82
CA MET A 302 22.05 -18.43 0.39
C MET A 302 21.26 -19.60 -0.25
N THR A 303 21.26 -20.79 0.36
CA THR A 303 20.78 -22.04 -0.26
C THR A 303 19.28 -22.30 -0.12
N CYS A 304 18.60 -21.73 0.89
CA CYS A 304 17.15 -21.88 1.06
C CYS A 304 16.35 -21.16 -0.03
N ASN A 305 17.00 -20.25 -0.77
CA ASN A 305 16.39 -19.45 -1.83
C ASN A 305 16.54 -20.11 -3.22
N SER A 306 17.25 -21.23 -3.35
CA SER A 306 17.57 -21.80 -4.66
C SER A 306 16.41 -22.58 -5.30
N THR A 307 15.57 -23.23 -4.48
CA THR A 307 14.36 -23.92 -4.95
C THR A 307 13.25 -22.92 -5.25
N ASP A 308 13.00 -21.97 -4.35
CA ASP A 308 11.99 -20.93 -4.54
C ASP A 308 12.35 -20.04 -5.72
N ARG A 309 13.61 -19.59 -5.88
CA ARG A 309 14.04 -18.82 -7.06
C ARG A 309 13.97 -19.63 -8.36
N LYS A 310 14.16 -20.96 -8.33
CA LYS A 310 14.01 -21.82 -9.53
C LYS A 310 12.55 -21.96 -9.94
N ILE A 311 11.67 -22.16 -8.96
CA ILE A 311 10.23 -22.21 -9.15
C ILE A 311 9.75 -20.85 -9.67
N ASP A 312 10.18 -19.76 -9.05
CA ASP A 312 9.88 -18.40 -9.45
C ASP A 312 10.33 -18.14 -10.89
N ARG A 313 11.57 -18.51 -11.25
CA ARG A 313 12.09 -18.31 -12.62
C ARG A 313 11.30 -19.08 -13.69
N ILE A 314 10.77 -20.24 -13.36
CA ILE A 314 9.90 -21.03 -14.25
C ILE A 314 8.51 -20.37 -14.35
N LEU A 315 7.92 -20.00 -13.22
CA LEU A 315 6.59 -19.40 -13.11
C LEU A 315 6.52 -17.97 -13.68
N THR A 316 7.60 -17.20 -13.61
CA THR A 316 7.69 -15.83 -14.14
C THR A 316 8.30 -15.77 -15.55
N SER A 317 8.55 -16.91 -16.19
CA SER A 317 9.05 -16.90 -17.56
C SER A 317 7.97 -16.40 -18.53
N LYS A 318 8.34 -15.53 -19.46
CA LYS A 318 7.43 -14.90 -20.42
C LYS A 318 6.71 -15.90 -21.35
N ILE A 319 7.27 -17.11 -21.48
CA ILE A 319 6.78 -18.18 -22.40
C ILE A 319 6.10 -19.31 -21.63
N PHE A 320 6.66 -19.80 -20.52
CA PHE A 320 6.07 -20.91 -19.75
C PHE A 320 5.15 -20.45 -18.61
N GLY A 321 5.23 -19.18 -18.18
CA GLY A 321 4.41 -18.63 -17.10
C GLY A 321 2.91 -18.68 -17.41
N ILE A 322 2.50 -18.36 -18.65
CA ILE A 322 1.07 -18.35 -19.05
C ILE A 322 0.50 -19.77 -19.18
N PRO A 323 1.15 -20.74 -19.86
CA PRO A 323 0.66 -22.13 -19.91
C PRO A 323 0.58 -22.80 -18.55
N ILE A 324 1.61 -22.63 -17.70
CA ILE A 324 1.61 -23.19 -16.34
C ILE A 324 0.48 -22.57 -15.51
N MET A 325 0.19 -21.29 -15.74
CA MET A 325 -0.90 -20.60 -15.06
C MET A 325 -2.28 -21.10 -15.43
N LEU A 326 -2.54 -21.24 -16.73
CA LEU A 326 -3.79 -21.82 -17.19
C LEU A 326 -3.92 -23.27 -16.72
N GLY A 327 -2.83 -24.04 -16.72
CA GLY A 327 -2.81 -25.41 -16.20
C GLY A 327 -3.14 -25.49 -14.72
N MET A 328 -2.52 -24.65 -13.88
CA MET A 328 -2.76 -24.63 -12.44
C MET A 328 -4.19 -24.20 -12.10
N LEU A 329 -4.69 -23.16 -12.78
CA LEU A 329 -6.07 -22.73 -12.63
C LEU A 329 -7.06 -23.82 -13.08
N ALA A 330 -6.77 -24.51 -14.19
CA ALA A 330 -7.57 -25.63 -14.66
C ALA A 330 -7.57 -26.80 -13.67
N VAL A 331 -6.44 -27.10 -13.02
CA VAL A 331 -6.36 -28.12 -11.96
C VAL A 331 -7.23 -27.75 -10.77
N ILE A 332 -7.22 -26.48 -10.34
CA ILE A 332 -8.06 -26.03 -9.23
C ILE A 332 -9.54 -26.08 -9.60
N PHE A 333 -9.91 -25.67 -10.81
CA PHE A 333 -11.28 -25.80 -11.29
C PHE A 333 -11.71 -27.26 -11.34
N TRP A 334 -10.86 -28.14 -11.88
CA TRP A 334 -11.15 -29.56 -11.94
C TRP A 334 -11.32 -30.17 -10.55
N LEU A 335 -10.43 -29.84 -9.61
CA LEU A 335 -10.50 -30.30 -8.21
C LEU A 335 -11.75 -29.74 -7.52
N THR A 336 -12.11 -28.48 -7.77
CA THR A 336 -13.32 -27.86 -7.22
C THR A 336 -14.57 -28.57 -7.74
N VAL A 337 -14.70 -28.79 -9.05
CA VAL A 337 -15.88 -29.44 -9.65
C VAL A 337 -15.96 -30.91 -9.23
N ALA A 338 -14.86 -31.66 -9.36
CA ALA A 338 -14.82 -33.07 -8.99
C ALA A 338 -15.04 -33.27 -7.49
N GLY A 339 -14.40 -32.45 -6.67
CA GLY A 339 -14.48 -32.47 -5.21
C GLY A 339 -15.84 -32.03 -4.69
N ALA A 340 -16.50 -31.05 -5.33
CA ALA A 340 -17.81 -30.55 -4.91
C ALA A 340 -18.97 -31.51 -5.23
N ASN A 341 -18.83 -32.34 -6.26
CA ASN A 341 -19.88 -33.29 -6.64
C ASN A 341 -20.28 -34.24 -5.51
N TYR A 342 -19.33 -34.67 -4.68
CA TYR A 342 -19.59 -35.58 -3.56
C TYR A 342 -20.40 -34.91 -2.41
N PRO A 343 -19.93 -33.80 -1.80
CA PRO A 343 -20.69 -33.09 -0.77
C PRO A 343 -22.00 -32.49 -1.29
N SER A 344 -22.06 -32.09 -2.56
CA SER A 344 -23.29 -31.61 -3.19
C SER A 344 -24.38 -32.68 -3.22
N ARG A 345 -24.02 -33.92 -3.60
CA ARG A 345 -24.95 -35.07 -3.56
C ARG A 345 -25.40 -35.37 -2.14
N LEU A 346 -24.47 -35.38 -1.19
CA LEU A 346 -24.79 -35.65 0.22
C LEU A 346 -25.77 -34.61 0.79
N LEU A 347 -25.55 -33.32 0.54
CA LEU A 347 -26.45 -32.25 0.97
C LEU A 347 -27.81 -32.32 0.27
N SER A 348 -27.81 -32.60 -1.03
CA SER A 348 -29.03 -32.80 -1.81
C SER A 348 -29.86 -33.93 -1.21
N ASP A 349 -29.27 -35.11 -1.01
CA ASP A 349 -29.97 -36.27 -0.44
C ASP A 349 -30.50 -35.98 0.97
N LEU A 350 -29.72 -35.28 1.80
CA LEU A 350 -30.14 -34.85 3.13
C LEU A 350 -31.34 -33.90 3.09
N PHE A 351 -31.26 -32.82 2.30
CA PHE A 351 -32.33 -31.82 2.23
C PHE A 351 -33.58 -32.37 1.56
N PHE A 352 -33.47 -33.21 0.53
CA PHE A 352 -34.64 -33.85 -0.08
C PHE A 352 -35.26 -34.91 0.84
N SER A 353 -34.47 -35.59 1.68
CA SER A 353 -35.02 -36.45 2.73
C SER A 353 -35.83 -35.66 3.76
N ILE A 354 -35.35 -34.47 4.15
CA ILE A 354 -36.06 -33.56 5.03
C ILE A 354 -37.33 -33.00 4.34
N GLU A 355 -37.26 -32.68 3.04
CA GLU A 355 -38.43 -32.26 2.25
C GLU A 355 -39.56 -33.30 2.30
N ALA A 356 -39.20 -34.59 2.17
CA ALA A 356 -40.16 -35.68 2.24
C ALA A 356 -40.83 -35.76 3.61
N ARG A 357 -40.04 -35.67 4.69
CA ARG A 357 -40.58 -35.65 6.07
C ARG A 357 -41.45 -34.43 6.35
N LEU A 358 -41.06 -33.25 5.87
CA LEU A 358 -41.86 -32.04 5.99
C LEU A 358 -43.17 -32.15 5.22
N THR A 359 -43.15 -32.77 4.04
CA THR A 359 -44.35 -33.03 3.25
C THR A 359 -45.31 -33.95 4.01
N ASP A 360 -44.82 -35.06 4.57
CA ASP A 360 -45.64 -35.99 5.35
C ASP A 360 -46.27 -35.31 6.58
N LEU A 361 -45.52 -34.45 7.28
CA LEU A 361 -46.02 -33.69 8.42
C LEU A 361 -47.12 -32.69 8.02
N PHE A 362 -46.94 -31.97 6.91
CA PHE A 362 -47.93 -31.01 6.42
C PHE A 362 -49.23 -31.71 5.97
N VAL A 363 -49.11 -32.90 5.36
CA VAL A 363 -50.27 -33.71 4.97
C VAL A 363 -50.99 -34.25 6.19
N GLN A 364 -50.27 -34.76 7.20
CA GLN A 364 -50.86 -35.25 8.46
C GLN A 364 -51.53 -34.13 9.27
N ALA A 365 -50.99 -32.91 9.23
CA ALA A 365 -51.57 -31.75 9.88
C ALA A 365 -52.82 -31.18 9.18
N GLY A 366 -53.24 -31.75 8.03
CA GLY A 366 -54.41 -31.30 7.28
C GLY A 366 -54.23 -29.95 6.60
N THR A 367 -52.99 -29.59 6.27
CA THR A 367 -52.64 -28.25 5.76
C THR A 367 -53.20 -28.03 4.34
N PRO A 368 -53.71 -26.83 4.00
CA PRO A 368 -54.19 -26.54 2.65
C PRO A 368 -53.10 -26.73 1.57
N VAL A 369 -53.49 -27.31 0.43
CA VAL A 369 -52.59 -27.67 -0.68
C VAL A 369 -51.77 -26.48 -1.19
N TRP A 370 -52.37 -25.29 -1.25
CA TRP A 370 -51.67 -24.09 -1.72
C TRP A 370 -50.53 -23.66 -0.80
N LEU A 371 -50.66 -23.88 0.52
CA LEU A 371 -49.67 -23.48 1.51
C LEU A 371 -48.48 -24.43 1.51
N HIS A 372 -48.73 -25.74 1.40
CA HIS A 372 -47.67 -26.74 1.16
C HIS A 372 -46.91 -26.46 -0.14
N GLY A 373 -47.63 -26.16 -1.22
CA GLY A 373 -47.04 -25.85 -2.53
C GLY A 373 -46.09 -24.65 -2.50
N ILE A 374 -46.48 -23.56 -1.84
CA ILE A 374 -45.64 -22.36 -1.74
C ILE A 374 -44.43 -22.60 -0.85
N LEU A 375 -44.63 -23.15 0.36
CA LEU A 375 -43.58 -23.23 1.37
C LEU A 375 -42.60 -24.38 1.12
N ILE A 376 -43.11 -25.57 0.81
CA ILE A 376 -42.27 -26.77 0.68
C ILE A 376 -41.77 -26.92 -0.76
N LEU A 377 -42.68 -26.97 -1.74
CA LEU A 377 -42.30 -27.18 -3.14
C LEU A 377 -41.71 -25.93 -3.81
N GLY A 378 -42.07 -24.74 -3.31
CA GLY A 378 -41.51 -23.47 -3.75
C GLY A 378 -40.25 -23.09 -2.98
N VAL A 379 -40.43 -22.51 -1.79
CA VAL A 379 -39.33 -21.90 -1.02
C VAL A 379 -38.29 -22.93 -0.57
N TYR A 380 -38.72 -23.99 0.12
CA TYR A 380 -37.78 -24.97 0.67
C TYR A 380 -37.00 -25.68 -0.43
N ARG A 381 -37.70 -26.24 -1.43
CA ARG A 381 -37.07 -26.98 -2.53
C ARG A 381 -36.09 -26.12 -3.33
N THR A 382 -36.43 -24.87 -3.63
CA THR A 382 -35.51 -23.97 -4.34
C THR A 382 -34.29 -23.64 -3.50
N LEU A 383 -34.47 -23.37 -2.20
CA LEU A 383 -33.37 -23.09 -1.29
C LEU A 383 -32.46 -24.32 -1.11
N ALA A 384 -33.05 -25.50 -0.91
CA ALA A 384 -32.33 -26.77 -0.81
C ALA A 384 -31.49 -27.04 -2.06
N TRP A 385 -32.05 -26.81 -3.25
CA TRP A 385 -31.33 -26.97 -4.51
C TRP A 385 -30.17 -25.98 -4.67
N VAL A 386 -30.42 -24.68 -4.44
CA VAL A 386 -29.39 -23.63 -4.54
C VAL A 386 -28.25 -23.90 -3.55
N VAL A 387 -28.58 -24.20 -2.30
CA VAL A 387 -27.57 -24.48 -1.27
C VAL A 387 -26.78 -25.75 -1.60
N SER A 388 -27.45 -26.83 -2.01
CA SER A 388 -26.76 -28.10 -2.33
C SER A 388 -25.83 -27.98 -3.53
N VAL A 389 -26.20 -27.19 -4.53
CA VAL A 389 -25.43 -27.08 -5.79
C VAL A 389 -24.31 -26.04 -5.69
N MET A 390 -24.57 -24.88 -5.06
CA MET A 390 -23.62 -23.75 -5.10
C MET A 390 -22.67 -23.67 -3.90
N LEU A 391 -23.10 -24.10 -2.71
CA LEU A 391 -22.27 -23.96 -1.50
C LEU A 391 -21.01 -24.84 -1.55
N PRO A 392 -21.06 -26.13 -1.96
CA PRO A 392 -19.87 -26.98 -1.90
C PRO A 392 -18.72 -26.57 -2.83
N PRO A 393 -18.96 -26.17 -4.10
CA PRO A 393 -17.91 -25.60 -4.95
C PRO A 393 -17.24 -24.39 -4.31
N MET A 394 -18.01 -23.46 -3.75
CA MET A 394 -17.46 -22.27 -3.10
C MET A 394 -16.62 -22.61 -1.86
N ALA A 395 -17.12 -23.54 -1.03
CA ALA A 395 -16.42 -23.98 0.18
C ALA A 395 -15.07 -24.65 -0.10
N ILE A 396 -14.89 -25.25 -1.29
CA ILE A 396 -13.62 -25.86 -1.72
C ILE A 396 -12.75 -24.82 -2.45
N PHE A 397 -13.35 -24.00 -3.30
CA PHE A 397 -12.65 -23.03 -4.13
C PHE A 397 -11.96 -21.95 -3.30
N PHE A 398 -12.65 -21.34 -2.34
CA PHE A 398 -12.09 -20.22 -1.57
C PHE A 398 -10.84 -20.61 -0.78
N PRO A 399 -10.82 -21.71 0.02
CA PRO A 399 -9.60 -22.13 0.71
C PRO A 399 -8.43 -22.45 -0.24
N LEU A 400 -8.69 -23.12 -1.36
CA LEU A 400 -7.65 -23.41 -2.36
C LEU A 400 -7.12 -22.14 -3.02
N PHE A 401 -7.99 -21.16 -3.25
CA PHE A 401 -7.63 -19.87 -3.83
C PHE A 401 -6.84 -19.01 -2.84
N THR A 402 -7.26 -18.93 -1.58
CA THR A 402 -6.51 -18.26 -0.51
C THR A 402 -5.14 -18.89 -0.32
N LEU A 403 -5.04 -20.23 -0.39
CA LEU A 403 -3.75 -20.92 -0.35
C LEU A 403 -2.84 -20.49 -1.53
N LEU A 404 -3.38 -20.33 -2.74
CA LEU A 404 -2.62 -19.77 -3.86
C LEU A 404 -2.19 -18.31 -3.64
N GLU A 405 -3.05 -17.52 -3.02
CA GLU A 405 -2.75 -16.13 -2.68
C GLU A 405 -1.60 -16.04 -1.67
N ASP A 406 -1.65 -16.85 -0.61
CA ASP A 406 -0.63 -16.95 0.43
C ASP A 406 0.70 -17.48 -0.10
N LEU A 407 0.67 -18.38 -1.10
CA LEU A 407 1.86 -18.82 -1.84
C LEU A 407 2.44 -17.73 -2.77
N GLY A 408 1.83 -16.54 -2.82
CA GLY A 408 2.28 -15.42 -3.62
C GLY A 408 2.06 -15.60 -5.12
N TYR A 409 1.19 -16.52 -5.52
CA TYR A 409 0.93 -16.85 -6.91
C TYR A 409 0.12 -15.76 -7.63
N LEU A 410 -0.95 -15.25 -7.02
CA LEU A 410 -1.82 -14.23 -7.62
C LEU A 410 -1.10 -12.91 -7.96
N PRO A 411 -0.21 -12.37 -7.10
CA PRO A 411 0.62 -11.22 -7.47
C PRO A 411 1.50 -11.47 -8.71
N ARG A 412 1.98 -12.71 -8.90
CA ARG A 412 2.82 -13.10 -10.05
C ARG A 412 2.01 -13.22 -11.34
N VAL A 413 0.79 -13.75 -11.24
CA VAL A 413 -0.19 -13.79 -12.33
C VAL A 413 -0.52 -12.37 -12.81
N ALA A 414 -0.85 -11.47 -11.87
CA ALA A 414 -1.14 -10.08 -12.19
C ALA A 414 0.03 -9.40 -12.92
N PHE A 415 1.28 -9.68 -12.52
CA PHE A 415 2.47 -9.16 -13.17
C PHE A 415 2.65 -9.70 -14.60
N ASN A 416 2.50 -11.01 -14.82
CA ASN A 416 2.58 -11.62 -16.16
C ASN A 416 1.48 -11.10 -17.10
N MET A 417 0.28 -10.82 -16.55
CA MET A 417 -0.86 -10.31 -17.31
C MET A 417 -0.81 -8.78 -17.53
N ASP A 418 0.00 -8.05 -16.76
CA ASP A 418 0.13 -6.59 -16.84
C ASP A 418 0.53 -6.12 -18.25
N ASN A 419 1.38 -6.87 -18.94
CA ASN A 419 1.81 -6.51 -20.29
C ASN A 419 0.69 -6.62 -21.35
N PHE A 420 -0.31 -7.47 -21.13
CA PHE A 420 -1.49 -7.57 -21.99
C PHE A 420 -2.56 -6.54 -21.60
N PHE A 421 -2.75 -6.31 -20.31
CA PHE A 421 -3.70 -5.34 -19.80
C PHE A 421 -3.26 -3.90 -20.10
N LYS A 422 -1.95 -3.61 -20.07
CA LYS A 422 -1.39 -2.31 -20.49
C LYS A 422 -1.70 -1.97 -21.94
N LYS A 423 -1.78 -2.97 -22.84
CA LYS A 423 -2.20 -2.76 -24.24
C LYS A 423 -3.67 -2.36 -24.36
N ALA A 424 -4.48 -2.66 -23.35
CA ALA A 424 -5.88 -2.28 -23.24
C ALA A 424 -6.11 -1.08 -22.28
N CYS A 425 -5.06 -0.33 -21.94
CA CYS A 425 -5.10 0.77 -20.95
C CYS A 425 -5.63 0.35 -19.56
N ALA A 426 -5.40 -0.90 -19.18
CA ALA A 426 -5.84 -1.52 -17.94
C ALA A 426 -4.62 -1.98 -17.12
N HIS A 427 -4.79 -2.16 -15.81
CA HIS A 427 -3.69 -2.65 -14.95
C HIS A 427 -3.81 -4.16 -14.77
N GLY A 428 -2.70 -4.90 -14.76
CA GLY A 428 -2.68 -6.35 -14.48
C GLY A 428 -3.36 -6.76 -13.17
N LYS A 429 -3.48 -5.85 -12.18
CA LYS A 429 -4.29 -6.07 -10.97
C LYS A 429 -5.78 -6.30 -11.27
N GLN A 430 -6.30 -5.71 -12.35
CA GLN A 430 -7.70 -5.86 -12.79
C GLN A 430 -7.99 -7.24 -13.42
N ALA A 431 -6.95 -7.97 -13.83
CA ALA A 431 -7.11 -9.36 -14.28
C ALA A 431 -7.60 -10.27 -13.14
N LEU A 432 -7.12 -10.04 -11.92
CA LEU A 432 -7.56 -10.76 -10.72
C LEU A 432 -9.05 -10.49 -10.44
N SER A 433 -9.45 -9.22 -10.58
CA SER A 433 -10.85 -8.79 -10.42
C SER A 433 -11.76 -9.42 -11.48
N MET A 434 -11.31 -9.54 -12.73
CA MET A 434 -12.08 -10.21 -13.79
C MET A 434 -12.24 -11.71 -13.56
N CYS A 435 -11.20 -12.40 -13.08
CA CYS A 435 -11.32 -13.79 -12.68
C CYS A 435 -12.34 -13.96 -11.54
N MET A 436 -12.39 -13.01 -10.60
CA MET A 436 -13.31 -13.07 -9.46
C MET A 436 -14.76 -12.72 -9.82
N VAL A 437 -14.98 -11.68 -10.64
CA VAL A 437 -16.33 -11.17 -10.97
C VAL A 437 -17.07 -12.10 -11.94
N LYS A 438 -16.36 -12.75 -12.88
CA LYS A 438 -16.97 -13.72 -13.81
C LYS A 438 -17.25 -15.09 -13.17
N LEU A 439 -16.93 -15.23 -11.88
CA LEU A 439 -17.15 -16.42 -11.06
C LEU A 439 -18.36 -16.27 -10.11
N ILE A 440 -18.82 -15.02 -9.92
CA ILE A 440 -19.95 -14.66 -9.03
C ILE A 440 -21.25 -14.47 -9.83
N LEU A 441 -21.16 -14.32 -11.14
CA LEU A 441 -22.26 -14.29 -12.12
C LEU A 441 -22.17 -15.52 -13.01
#